data_AF-A0A946GFV5-F1
#
_entry.id   AF-A0A946GFV5-F1
#
_cell.length_a   1.000
_cell.length_b   1.000
_cell.length_c   1.000
_cell.angle_alpha   90.00
_cell.angle_beta   90.00
_cell.angle_gamma   90.00
#
_symmetry.space_group_name_H-M   'P 1'
#
loop_
_entity.id
_entity.type
_entity.pdbx_description
1 polymer ?
#
loop_
_entity_poly.entity_id
_entity_poly.type
_entity_poly.pdbx_seq_one_letter_code
_entity_poly.pdbx_strand_id
1 'polypeptide(L)'
;AIDVIADFMQNSLFDENELGRERSVVLQEIGQARDTPDDVVFDNFQAIAFPEQPLGRPVLGRPEVVGQMPRDAIVGFHGRHYHGGSIVLAAAGNITHDALVALAEDHLSDVPAGTAQALPVAQYGGGESREARELEQVHFVIGFRGAPVGSEEYYALSVLSNLFGGGMSSRLFQEIRERRGLVYSIDTFLSAFSDEGVFGIYAGTGPDLIEEFVPALCDEISRLSSTLGGDEIARARTQLKANLLMGMESTGARAERAGQQMLLYDRVVSVGELVEKIENVTPETLAISAQRLLESTPCLATIGPATKMESFDAIRSRLAA
;
A
#
# COMPACT_ATOMS: atom_id res chain seq x y z
N ALA A 1 -3.88 1.77 -30.56
CA ALA A 1 -3.48 1.70 -29.13
C ALA A 1 -3.23 0.26 -28.69
N ILE A 2 -4.17 -0.67 -28.87
CA ILE A 2 -3.98 -2.09 -28.50
C ILE A 2 -2.85 -2.74 -29.30
N ASP A 3 -2.75 -2.45 -30.60
CA ASP A 3 -1.62 -2.82 -31.47
C ASP A 3 -0.26 -2.47 -30.85
N VAL A 4 -0.08 -1.23 -30.39
CA VAL A 4 1.14 -0.77 -29.74
C VAL A 4 1.35 -1.48 -28.41
N ILE A 5 0.27 -1.70 -27.64
CA ILE A 5 0.36 -2.39 -26.35
C ILE A 5 0.82 -3.84 -26.52
N ALA A 6 0.19 -4.53 -27.47
CA ALA A 6 0.50 -5.90 -27.82
C ALA A 6 1.92 -6.05 -28.34
N ASP A 7 2.39 -5.10 -29.17
CA ASP A 7 3.73 -5.15 -29.74
C ASP A 7 4.82 -4.95 -28.69
N PHE A 8 4.72 -3.95 -27.81
CA PHE A 8 5.71 -3.78 -26.75
C PHE A 8 5.73 -4.97 -25.78
N MET A 9 4.57 -5.57 -25.53
CA MET A 9 4.43 -6.67 -24.58
C MET A 9 5.01 -7.97 -25.14
N GLN A 10 4.81 -8.27 -26.42
CA GLN A 10 5.18 -9.56 -27.02
C GLN A 10 6.54 -9.51 -27.73
N ASN A 11 6.85 -8.40 -28.40
CA ASN A 11 7.97 -8.28 -29.34
C ASN A 11 9.09 -7.37 -28.80
N SER A 12 9.18 -7.20 -27.48
CA SER A 12 10.27 -6.43 -26.86
C SER A 12 11.63 -7.04 -27.20
N LEU A 13 12.49 -6.25 -27.86
CA LEU A 13 13.79 -6.70 -28.33
C LEU A 13 14.80 -6.91 -27.19
N PHE A 14 14.58 -6.24 -26.05
CA PHE A 14 15.51 -6.20 -24.92
C PHE A 14 16.95 -5.90 -25.39
N ASP A 15 17.14 -4.87 -26.22
CA ASP A 15 18.45 -4.51 -26.78
C ASP A 15 19.48 -4.29 -25.66
N GLU A 16 20.68 -4.84 -25.82
CA GLU A 16 21.69 -4.85 -24.76
C GLU A 16 22.23 -3.45 -24.44
N ASN A 17 22.34 -2.57 -25.44
CA ASN A 17 22.80 -1.20 -25.22
C ASN A 17 21.75 -0.37 -24.50
N GLU A 18 20.48 -0.50 -24.91
CA GLU A 18 19.37 0.19 -24.27
C GLU A 18 19.13 -0.31 -22.84
N LEU A 19 19.24 -1.62 -22.58
CA LEU A 19 19.23 -2.15 -21.22
C LEU A 19 20.40 -1.62 -20.37
N GLY A 20 21.58 -1.41 -20.96
CA GLY A 20 22.71 -0.79 -20.28
C GLY A 20 22.43 0.65 -19.87
N ARG A 21 21.77 1.42 -20.74
CA ARG A 21 21.32 2.78 -20.45
C ARG A 21 20.26 2.81 -19.36
N GLU A 22 19.22 1.99 -19.50
CA GLU A 22 18.12 1.90 -18.55
C GLU A 22 18.60 1.48 -17.16
N ARG A 23 19.53 0.52 -17.07
CA ARG A 23 20.17 0.15 -15.80
C ARG A 23 20.79 1.35 -15.10
N SER A 24 21.41 2.27 -15.84
CA SER A 24 22.02 3.46 -15.27
C SER A 24 20.96 4.43 -14.73
N VAL A 25 19.82 4.55 -15.42
CA VAL A 25 18.67 5.35 -14.97
C VAL A 25 18.07 4.76 -13.70
N VAL A 26 17.80 3.45 -13.65
CA VAL A 26 17.26 2.79 -12.46
C VAL A 26 18.19 2.92 -11.25
N LEU A 27 19.51 2.80 -11.45
CA LEU A 27 20.49 3.04 -10.37
C LEU A 27 20.46 4.48 -9.86
N GLN A 28 20.21 5.45 -10.73
CA GLN A 28 20.01 6.85 -10.35
C GLN A 28 18.70 7.05 -9.58
N GLU A 29 17.61 6.42 -10.00
CA GLU A 29 16.31 6.46 -9.30
C GLU A 29 16.43 5.85 -7.90
N ILE A 30 17.13 4.72 -7.75
CA ILE A 30 17.44 4.15 -6.42
C ILE A 30 18.23 5.15 -5.57
N GLY A 31 19.20 5.85 -6.17
CA GLY A 31 19.94 6.93 -5.49
C GLY A 31 19.02 8.05 -5.01
N GLN A 32 18.11 8.52 -5.86
CA GLN A 32 17.15 9.57 -5.54
C GLN A 32 16.16 9.15 -4.44
N ALA A 33 15.65 7.91 -4.48
CA ALA A 33 14.80 7.36 -3.44
C ALA A 33 15.54 7.30 -2.09
N ARG A 34 16.84 6.94 -2.08
CA ARG A 34 17.67 6.95 -0.87
C ARG A 34 17.91 8.36 -0.30
N ASP A 35 17.78 9.39 -1.12
CA ASP A 35 17.83 10.79 -0.68
C ASP A 35 16.48 11.34 -0.21
N THR A 36 15.41 10.53 -0.31
CA THR A 36 14.03 10.85 0.06
C THR A 36 13.65 10.06 1.33
N PRO A 37 13.74 10.65 2.54
CA PRO A 37 13.62 9.89 3.78
C PRO A 37 12.27 9.21 3.99
N ASP A 38 11.18 9.79 3.48
CA ASP A 38 9.85 9.19 3.50
C ASP A 38 9.79 7.90 2.66
N ASP A 39 10.43 7.84 1.50
CA ASP A 39 10.53 6.58 0.74
C ASP A 39 11.32 5.52 1.51
N VAL A 40 12.46 5.91 2.09
CA VAL A 40 13.35 4.99 2.83
C VAL A 40 12.66 4.42 4.08
N VAL A 41 11.88 5.22 4.81
CA VAL A 41 11.19 4.71 6.02
C VAL A 41 10.11 3.68 5.65
N PHE A 42 9.44 3.84 4.51
CA PHE A 42 8.46 2.86 4.02
C PHE A 42 9.13 1.57 3.53
N ASP A 43 10.27 1.63 2.86
CA ASP A 43 11.05 0.44 2.49
C ASP A 43 11.55 -0.31 3.73
N ASN A 44 12.09 0.41 4.71
CA ASN A 44 12.52 -0.15 5.99
C ASN A 44 11.33 -0.79 6.73
N PHE A 45 10.19 -0.11 6.77
CA PHE A 45 8.95 -0.61 7.36
C PHE A 45 8.47 -1.90 6.66
N GLN A 46 8.44 -1.92 5.34
CA GLN A 46 7.97 -3.07 4.55
C GLN A 46 8.86 -4.31 4.78
N ALA A 47 10.18 -4.12 4.88
CA ALA A 47 11.13 -5.20 5.16
C ALA A 47 10.94 -5.82 6.56
N ILE A 48 10.50 -5.04 7.56
CA ILE A 48 10.21 -5.52 8.92
C ILE A 48 8.81 -6.14 8.99
N ALA A 49 7.83 -5.55 8.32
CA ALA A 49 6.47 -6.06 8.26
C ALA A 49 6.44 -7.44 7.59
N PHE A 50 7.31 -7.65 6.59
CA PHE A 50 7.40 -8.88 5.83
C PHE A 50 8.86 -9.40 5.73
N PRO A 51 9.44 -9.92 6.83
CA PRO A 51 10.84 -10.32 6.84
C PRO A 51 11.06 -11.56 5.96
N GLU A 52 12.19 -11.59 5.26
CA GLU A 52 12.71 -12.75 4.50
C GLU A 52 11.77 -13.32 3.43
N GLN A 53 10.81 -12.53 2.93
CA GLN A 53 9.80 -12.96 1.94
C GLN A 53 9.65 -11.95 0.80
N PRO A 54 9.06 -12.34 -0.36
CA PRO A 54 8.98 -11.47 -1.53
C PRO A 54 8.34 -10.11 -1.27
N LEU A 55 7.32 -10.08 -0.41
CA LEU A 55 6.54 -8.88 -0.10
C LEU A 55 7.35 -7.82 0.67
N GLY A 56 8.43 -8.21 1.37
CA GLY A 56 9.31 -7.30 2.08
C GLY A 56 10.42 -6.67 1.24
N ARG A 57 10.47 -6.95 -0.07
CA ARG A 57 11.55 -6.47 -0.95
C ARG A 57 11.19 -5.11 -1.55
N PRO A 58 12.16 -4.18 -1.66
CA PRO A 58 11.93 -2.89 -2.30
C PRO A 58 11.60 -3.07 -3.77
N VAL A 59 10.66 -2.28 -4.29
CA VAL A 59 10.18 -2.36 -5.67
C VAL A 59 11.28 -2.05 -6.67
N LEU A 60 12.10 -1.02 -6.39
CA LEU A 60 13.24 -0.64 -7.24
C LEU A 60 14.39 -1.67 -7.20
N GLY A 61 14.34 -2.61 -6.26
CA GLY A 61 15.39 -3.60 -6.05
C GLY A 61 16.61 -3.02 -5.32
N ARG A 62 17.65 -3.86 -5.21
CA ARG A 62 18.92 -3.49 -4.55
C ARG A 62 19.95 -3.06 -5.60
N PRO A 63 20.73 -1.99 -5.38
CA PRO A 63 21.74 -1.52 -6.33
C PRO A 63 22.68 -2.62 -6.82
N GLU A 64 23.10 -3.51 -5.91
CA GLU A 64 24.04 -4.59 -6.22
C GLU A 64 23.43 -5.64 -7.14
N VAL A 65 22.11 -5.86 -7.04
CA VAL A 65 21.36 -6.80 -7.88
C VAL A 65 21.06 -6.17 -9.23
N VAL A 66 20.55 -4.94 -9.26
CA VAL A 66 20.23 -4.21 -10.50
C VAL A 66 21.49 -3.99 -11.35
N GLY A 67 22.60 -3.59 -10.70
CA GLY A 67 23.88 -3.35 -11.34
C GLY A 67 24.45 -4.56 -12.08
N GLN A 68 24.11 -5.78 -11.65
CA GLN A 68 24.65 -7.03 -12.17
C GLN A 68 23.62 -7.87 -12.95
N MET A 69 22.40 -7.37 -13.12
CA MET A 69 21.32 -8.14 -13.75
C MET A 69 21.61 -8.38 -15.23
N PRO A 70 21.80 -9.65 -15.66
CA PRO A 70 22.07 -9.96 -17.06
C PRO A 70 20.78 -9.89 -17.89
N ARG A 71 20.92 -9.62 -19.18
CA ARG A 71 19.80 -9.58 -20.16
C ARG A 71 18.94 -10.85 -20.09
N ASP A 72 19.58 -12.02 -20.03
CA ASP A 72 18.88 -13.31 -20.01
C ASP A 72 17.99 -13.49 -18.77
N ALA A 73 18.32 -12.85 -17.64
CA ALA A 73 17.45 -12.87 -16.46
C ALA A 73 16.15 -12.09 -16.71
N ILE A 74 16.23 -10.95 -17.40
CA ILE A 74 15.07 -10.10 -17.76
C ILE A 74 14.21 -10.81 -18.79
N VAL A 75 14.83 -11.32 -19.87
CA VAL A 75 14.12 -12.09 -20.91
C VAL A 75 13.48 -13.34 -20.31
N GLY A 76 14.19 -14.04 -19.42
CA GLY A 76 13.65 -15.18 -18.71
C GLY A 76 12.50 -14.82 -17.77
N PHE A 77 12.55 -13.66 -17.10
CA PHE A 77 11.45 -13.17 -16.28
C PHE A 77 10.21 -12.87 -17.13
N HIS A 78 10.38 -12.13 -18.23
CA HIS A 78 9.33 -11.84 -19.18
C HIS A 78 8.65 -13.12 -19.69
N GLY A 79 9.43 -14.08 -20.21
CA GLY A 79 8.89 -15.35 -20.71
C GLY A 79 8.21 -16.23 -19.65
N ARG A 80 8.54 -16.07 -18.36
CA ARG A 80 7.88 -16.82 -17.26
C ARG A 80 6.58 -16.17 -16.80
N HIS A 81 6.45 -14.85 -16.88
CA HIS A 81 5.36 -14.11 -16.22
C HIS A 81 4.37 -13.46 -17.19
N TYR A 82 4.76 -13.21 -18.45
CA TYR A 82 3.92 -12.57 -19.47
C TYR A 82 3.22 -13.62 -20.34
N HIS A 83 2.22 -14.28 -19.76
CA HIS A 83 1.42 -15.32 -20.42
C HIS A 83 -0.08 -15.11 -20.17
N GLY A 84 -0.94 -15.75 -20.98
CA GLY A 84 -2.39 -15.53 -21.00
C GLY A 84 -3.09 -15.77 -19.65
N GLY A 85 -2.60 -16.70 -18.83
CA GLY A 85 -3.12 -16.91 -17.46
C GLY A 85 -2.76 -15.85 -16.41
N SER A 86 -1.98 -14.82 -16.75
CA SER A 86 -1.53 -13.75 -15.83
C SER A 86 -1.81 -12.35 -16.38
N ILE A 87 -2.51 -12.24 -17.53
CA ILE A 87 -2.76 -10.97 -18.22
C ILE A 87 -4.28 -10.73 -18.28
N VAL A 88 -4.68 -9.50 -17.94
CA VAL A 88 -6.05 -9.02 -18.12
C VAL A 88 -6.02 -7.79 -19.01
N LEU A 89 -6.83 -7.79 -20.07
CA LEU A 89 -7.08 -6.61 -20.89
C LEU A 89 -8.36 -5.92 -20.41
N ALA A 90 -8.22 -4.69 -19.92
CA ALA A 90 -9.35 -3.86 -19.48
C ALA A 90 -9.45 -2.59 -20.33
N ALA A 91 -10.69 -2.20 -20.66
CA ALA A 91 -10.96 -0.96 -21.38
C ALA A 91 -12.21 -0.27 -20.82
N ALA A 92 -12.23 1.06 -20.86
CA ALA A 92 -13.38 1.86 -20.52
C ALA A 92 -13.44 3.12 -21.41
N GLY A 93 -14.65 3.49 -21.84
CA GLY A 93 -14.87 4.62 -22.74
C GLY A 93 -15.75 4.22 -23.93
N ASN A 94 -15.52 4.84 -25.07
CA ASN A 94 -16.27 4.60 -26.30
C ASN A 94 -15.80 3.33 -27.02
N ILE A 95 -15.99 2.16 -26.39
CA ILE A 95 -15.64 0.85 -26.95
C ILE A 95 -16.69 -0.20 -26.51
N THR A 96 -17.09 -1.08 -27.42
CA THR A 96 -17.95 -2.22 -27.11
C THR A 96 -17.11 -3.43 -26.73
N HIS A 97 -17.71 -4.37 -26.00
CA HIS A 97 -17.02 -5.61 -25.64
C HIS A 97 -16.56 -6.39 -26.87
N ASP A 98 -17.45 -6.59 -27.85
CA ASP A 98 -17.12 -7.34 -29.08
C ASP A 98 -15.97 -6.69 -29.87
N ALA A 99 -15.91 -5.35 -29.91
CA ALA A 99 -14.80 -4.66 -30.56
C ALA A 99 -13.49 -4.83 -29.80
N LEU A 100 -13.51 -4.83 -28.46
CA LEU A 100 -12.33 -5.10 -27.64
C LEU A 100 -11.84 -6.53 -27.83
N VAL A 101 -12.76 -7.51 -27.86
CA VAL A 101 -12.44 -8.92 -28.08
C VAL A 101 -11.83 -9.11 -29.46
N ALA A 102 -12.41 -8.56 -30.52
CA ALA A 102 -11.84 -8.64 -31.86
C ALA A 102 -10.42 -8.06 -31.92
N LEU A 103 -10.18 -6.90 -31.28
CA LEU A 103 -8.84 -6.31 -31.21
C LEU A 103 -7.86 -7.17 -30.38
N ALA A 104 -8.34 -7.83 -29.33
CA ALA A 104 -7.53 -8.75 -28.55
C ALA A 104 -7.19 -10.02 -29.35
N GLU A 105 -8.15 -10.58 -30.09
CA GLU A 105 -7.92 -11.72 -30.97
C GLU A 105 -6.91 -11.38 -32.07
N ASP A 106 -7.01 -10.20 -32.68
CA ASP A 106 -6.11 -9.76 -33.76
C ASP A 106 -4.67 -9.53 -33.29
N HIS A 107 -4.46 -9.11 -32.03
CA HIS A 107 -3.16 -8.62 -31.57
C HIS A 107 -2.52 -9.44 -30.44
N LEU A 108 -3.30 -10.22 -29.67
CA LEU A 108 -2.84 -10.94 -28.48
C LEU A 108 -3.03 -12.46 -28.59
N SER A 109 -3.43 -12.98 -29.75
CA SER A 109 -3.57 -14.43 -29.96
C SER A 109 -2.27 -15.22 -29.80
N ASP A 110 -1.14 -14.55 -30.02
CA ASP A 110 0.20 -15.15 -29.95
C ASP A 110 0.79 -15.14 -28.52
N VAL A 111 0.10 -14.51 -27.56
CA VAL A 111 0.50 -14.54 -26.15
C VAL A 111 0.50 -16.00 -25.68
N PRO A 112 1.62 -16.50 -25.13
CA PRO A 112 1.70 -17.89 -24.69
C PRO A 112 0.60 -18.21 -23.68
N ALA A 113 -0.06 -19.35 -23.84
CA ALA A 113 -0.90 -19.89 -22.78
C ALA A 113 -0.03 -20.19 -21.55
N GLY A 114 -0.60 -20.05 -20.37
CA GLY A 114 0.10 -20.32 -19.11
C GLY A 114 -0.86 -20.29 -17.94
N THR A 115 -0.36 -20.63 -16.76
CA THR A 115 -1.11 -20.61 -15.52
C THR A 115 -0.33 -19.80 -14.51
N ALA A 116 -0.98 -18.82 -13.88
CA ALA A 116 -0.35 -18.00 -12.86
C ALA A 116 0.24 -18.88 -11.76
N GLN A 117 1.50 -18.62 -11.41
CA GLN A 117 2.18 -19.35 -10.36
C GLN A 117 1.59 -18.96 -9.00
N ALA A 118 1.31 -19.96 -8.16
CA ALA A 118 0.93 -19.71 -6.78
C ALA A 118 2.08 -19.01 -6.04
N LEU A 119 1.76 -17.88 -5.41
CA LEU A 119 2.71 -17.14 -4.56
C LEU A 119 2.75 -17.76 -3.16
N PRO A 120 3.90 -17.70 -2.47
CA PRO A 120 3.96 -18.08 -1.06
C PRO A 120 3.04 -17.18 -0.24
N VAL A 121 2.34 -17.77 0.73
CA VAL A 121 1.47 -17.01 1.63
C VAL A 121 2.29 -16.02 2.45
N ALA A 122 1.95 -14.74 2.37
CA ALA A 122 2.59 -13.70 3.15
C ALA A 122 2.33 -13.88 4.64
N GLN A 123 3.36 -13.61 5.45
CA GLN A 123 3.26 -13.67 6.92
C GLN A 123 3.68 -12.34 7.51
N TYR A 124 2.73 -11.64 8.13
CA TYR A 124 3.06 -10.44 8.88
C TYR A 124 3.98 -10.79 10.08
N GLY A 125 5.10 -10.07 10.18
CA GLY A 125 6.04 -10.17 11.28
C GLY A 125 5.76 -9.12 12.35
N GLY A 126 6.43 -7.97 12.21
CA GLY A 126 6.55 -6.95 13.26
C GLY A 126 8.01 -6.83 13.74
N GLY A 127 8.29 -5.80 14.53
CA GLY A 127 9.66 -5.48 14.97
C GLY A 127 9.98 -3.99 14.81
N GLU A 128 11.27 -3.64 14.89
CA GLU A 128 11.70 -2.26 14.70
C GLU A 128 12.94 -2.10 13.82
N SER A 129 13.05 -0.94 13.17
CA SER A 129 14.28 -0.42 12.58
C SER A 129 14.39 1.07 12.86
N ARG A 130 15.57 1.50 13.32
CA ARG A 130 15.87 2.91 13.56
C ARG A 130 17.12 3.29 12.78
N GLU A 131 16.96 4.17 11.81
CA GLU A 131 18.05 4.72 11.02
C GLU A 131 18.36 6.14 11.47
N ALA A 132 19.50 6.31 12.16
CA ALA A 132 19.96 7.64 12.54
C ALA A 132 20.51 8.37 11.30
N ARG A 133 19.94 9.53 10.99
CA ARG A 133 20.37 10.40 9.88
C ARG A 133 20.26 11.86 10.31
N GLU A 134 21.19 12.69 9.86
CA GLU A 134 21.10 14.14 10.07
C GLU A 134 20.03 14.72 9.14
N LEU A 135 18.83 14.89 9.69
CA LEU A 135 17.65 15.44 9.03
C LEU A 135 16.97 16.46 9.95
N GLU A 136 16.21 17.38 9.37
CA GLU A 136 15.41 18.35 10.14
C GLU A 136 14.22 17.70 10.85
N GLN A 137 13.72 16.58 10.30
CA GLN A 137 12.57 15.85 10.80
C GLN A 137 12.94 14.40 11.11
N VAL A 138 12.19 13.81 12.02
CA VAL A 138 12.06 12.36 12.16
C VAL A 138 10.87 11.92 11.33
N HIS A 139 11.09 10.99 10.40
CA HIS A 139 10.03 10.27 9.73
C HIS A 139 9.77 9.00 10.51
N PHE A 140 8.52 8.82 10.92
CA PHE A 140 8.07 7.76 11.78
C PHE A 140 6.95 6.98 11.08
N VAL A 141 7.08 5.66 11.06
CA VAL A 141 6.02 4.75 10.61
C VAL A 141 5.80 3.69 11.67
N ILE A 142 4.56 3.57 12.16
CA ILE A 142 4.12 2.42 12.95
C ILE A 142 2.97 1.73 12.22
N GLY A 143 2.96 0.41 12.23
CA GLY A 143 1.89 -0.36 11.61
C GLY A 143 1.65 -1.68 12.30
N PHE A 144 0.52 -2.27 11.92
CA PHE A 144 -0.07 -3.46 12.51
C PHE A 144 -0.50 -4.39 11.38
N ARG A 145 -0.74 -5.66 11.72
CA ARG A 145 -1.33 -6.59 10.77
C ARG A 145 -2.68 -6.05 10.28
N GLY A 146 -2.82 -5.94 8.96
CA GLY A 146 -4.05 -5.50 8.31
C GLY A 146 -4.90 -6.69 7.87
N ALA A 147 -5.58 -6.53 6.73
CA ALA A 147 -6.42 -7.57 6.15
C ALA A 147 -6.21 -7.67 4.64
N PRO A 148 -6.36 -8.87 4.05
CA PRO A 148 -6.30 -9.06 2.62
C PRO A 148 -7.43 -8.32 1.92
N VAL A 149 -7.15 -7.88 0.69
CA VAL A 149 -8.08 -7.14 -0.16
C VAL A 149 -9.35 -7.96 -0.40
N GLY A 150 -10.52 -7.30 -0.24
CA GLY A 150 -11.82 -7.91 -0.50
C GLY A 150 -12.43 -8.73 0.65
N SER A 151 -11.69 -8.96 1.74
CA SER A 151 -12.23 -9.50 3.00
C SER A 151 -13.22 -8.52 3.65
N GLU A 152 -14.10 -9.00 4.52
CA GLU A 152 -15.01 -8.11 5.27
C GLU A 152 -14.22 -7.12 6.15
N GLU A 153 -13.13 -7.60 6.76
CA GLU A 153 -12.26 -6.80 7.60
C GLU A 153 -11.52 -5.70 6.84
N TYR A 154 -11.20 -5.90 5.56
CA TYR A 154 -10.61 -4.86 4.71
C TYR A 154 -11.50 -3.61 4.63
N TYR A 155 -12.83 -3.76 4.54
CA TYR A 155 -13.75 -2.62 4.48
C TYR A 155 -13.86 -1.92 5.84
N ALA A 156 -13.86 -2.68 6.94
CA ALA A 156 -13.79 -2.12 8.28
C ALA A 156 -12.50 -1.32 8.48
N LEU A 157 -11.33 -1.88 8.12
CA LEU A 157 -10.05 -1.18 8.20
C LEU A 157 -9.95 0.03 7.26
N SER A 158 -10.59 0.00 6.09
CA SER A 158 -10.67 1.15 5.19
C SER A 158 -11.43 2.31 5.84
N VAL A 159 -12.59 2.04 6.44
CA VAL A 159 -13.37 3.03 7.20
C VAL A 159 -12.59 3.52 8.41
N LEU A 160 -11.93 2.62 9.13
CA LEU A 160 -11.12 2.95 10.30
C LEU A 160 -9.94 3.86 9.92
N SER A 161 -9.24 3.56 8.82
CA SER A 161 -8.14 4.38 8.30
C SER A 161 -8.65 5.78 7.96
N ASN A 162 -9.75 5.88 7.21
CA ASN A 162 -10.28 7.18 6.83
C ASN A 162 -10.70 8.02 8.05
N LEU A 163 -11.30 7.38 9.06
CA LEU A 163 -11.67 8.01 10.32
C LEU A 163 -10.45 8.47 11.14
N PHE A 164 -9.42 7.63 11.22
CA PHE A 164 -8.31 7.83 12.14
C PHE A 164 -7.27 8.80 11.60
N GLY A 165 -6.92 8.71 10.31
CA GLY A 165 -5.91 9.56 9.68
C GLY A 165 -6.19 9.92 8.22
N GLY A 166 -7.45 9.87 7.76
CA GLY A 166 -7.82 10.11 6.36
C GLY A 166 -7.97 11.57 5.92
N GLY A 167 -7.34 12.51 6.64
CA GLY A 167 -7.34 13.95 6.30
C GLY A 167 -7.74 14.87 7.45
N MET A 168 -8.08 16.12 7.14
CA MET A 168 -8.17 17.19 8.15
C MET A 168 -9.22 16.96 9.24
N SER A 169 -10.30 16.22 8.96
CA SER A 169 -11.36 15.93 9.95
C SER A 169 -11.14 14.64 10.74
N SER A 170 -10.01 13.96 10.51
CA SER A 170 -9.64 12.71 11.17
C SER A 170 -9.10 12.95 12.58
N ARG A 171 -9.14 11.92 13.41
CA ARG A 171 -8.74 12.00 14.83
C ARG A 171 -7.28 12.42 14.99
N LEU A 172 -6.37 11.77 14.29
CA LEU A 172 -4.94 12.06 14.38
C LEU A 172 -4.63 13.48 13.93
N PHE A 173 -5.28 13.94 12.86
CA PHE A 173 -5.11 15.31 12.43
C PHE A 173 -5.61 16.31 13.49
N GLN A 174 -6.79 16.11 14.06
CA GLN A 174 -7.36 17.03 15.05
C GLN A 174 -6.59 17.01 16.38
N GLU A 175 -6.32 15.83 16.93
CA GLU A 175 -5.72 15.72 18.27
C GLU A 175 -4.20 15.87 18.27
N ILE A 176 -3.49 15.26 17.32
CA ILE A 176 -2.01 15.26 17.32
C ILE A 176 -1.47 16.49 16.59
N ARG A 177 -1.99 16.80 15.40
CA ARG A 177 -1.48 17.88 14.55
C ARG A 177 -2.07 19.25 14.93
N GLU A 178 -3.39 19.39 14.94
CA GLU A 178 -4.04 20.70 15.15
C GLU A 178 -3.99 21.15 16.62
N ARG A 179 -4.44 20.30 17.55
CA ARG A 179 -4.56 20.66 18.96
C ARG A 179 -3.22 20.68 19.71
N ARG A 180 -2.36 19.68 19.48
CA ARG A 180 -1.08 19.54 20.20
C ARG A 180 0.14 20.04 19.40
N GLY A 181 0.04 20.18 18.08
CA GLY A 181 1.15 20.67 17.26
C GLY A 181 2.37 19.74 17.23
N LEU A 182 2.18 18.43 17.43
CA LEU A 182 3.29 17.48 17.63
C LEU A 182 3.93 16.98 16.32
N VAL A 183 3.26 17.18 15.19
CA VAL A 183 3.65 16.63 13.88
C VAL A 183 3.38 17.65 12.78
N TYR A 184 4.18 17.61 11.71
CA TYR A 184 3.98 18.43 10.52
C TYR A 184 2.99 17.78 9.55
N SER A 185 3.04 16.44 9.47
CA SER A 185 2.15 15.56 8.72
C SER A 185 1.84 14.31 9.54
N ILE A 186 0.62 13.80 9.41
CA ILE A 186 0.21 12.53 10.03
C ILE A 186 -0.95 11.96 9.24
N ASP A 187 -0.78 10.74 8.76
CA ASP A 187 -1.75 10.08 7.90
C ASP A 187 -1.76 8.58 8.19
N THR A 188 -2.92 7.97 8.07
CA THR A 188 -3.04 6.51 8.10
C THR A 188 -3.06 5.95 6.69
N PHE A 189 -2.49 4.78 6.51
CA PHE A 189 -2.56 4.03 5.26
C PHE A 189 -3.03 2.60 5.52
N LEU A 190 -3.65 2.03 4.48
CA LEU A 190 -4.01 0.62 4.41
C LEU A 190 -3.39 0.04 3.14
N SER A 191 -2.41 -0.83 3.30
CA SER A 191 -1.79 -1.58 2.21
C SER A 191 -2.30 -3.01 2.26
N ALA A 192 -3.21 -3.37 1.36
CA ALA A 192 -3.82 -4.70 1.32
C ALA A 192 -3.34 -5.48 0.08
N PHE A 193 -3.00 -6.74 0.31
CA PHE A 193 -2.56 -7.69 -0.70
C PHE A 193 -3.59 -8.82 -0.82
N SER A 194 -3.36 -9.79 -1.71
CA SER A 194 -4.33 -10.88 -1.93
C SER A 194 -4.54 -11.79 -0.71
N ASP A 195 -3.54 -11.93 0.15
CA ASP A 195 -3.49 -12.90 1.26
C ASP A 195 -3.11 -12.29 2.63
N GLU A 196 -2.67 -11.03 2.67
CA GLU A 196 -2.29 -10.32 3.89
C GLU A 196 -2.46 -8.80 3.72
N GLY A 197 -2.29 -8.03 4.79
CA GLY A 197 -2.27 -6.58 4.70
C GLY A 197 -1.55 -5.89 5.85
N VAL A 198 -1.47 -4.57 5.76
CA VAL A 198 -0.93 -3.68 6.78
C VAL A 198 -1.86 -2.50 6.98
N PHE A 199 -2.17 -2.21 8.24
CA PHE A 199 -2.71 -0.92 8.65
C PHE A 199 -1.57 -0.12 9.30
N GLY A 200 -1.29 1.08 8.82
CA GLY A 200 -0.17 1.86 9.33
C GLY A 200 -0.46 3.35 9.46
N ILE A 201 0.44 4.02 10.16
CA ILE A 201 0.41 5.44 10.47
C ILE A 201 1.79 5.98 10.15
N TYR A 202 1.85 6.96 9.26
CA TYR A 202 3.04 7.75 8.98
C TYR A 202 2.93 9.10 9.68
N ALA A 203 4.05 9.60 10.20
CA ALA A 203 4.15 10.96 10.69
C ALA A 203 5.54 11.55 10.42
N GLY A 204 5.57 12.82 10.00
CA GLY A 204 6.76 13.66 10.01
C GLY A 204 6.74 14.56 11.25
N THR A 205 7.74 14.46 12.12
CA THR A 205 7.79 15.19 13.40
C THR A 205 9.17 15.79 13.67
N GLY A 206 9.22 16.77 14.58
CA GLY A 206 10.47 17.37 15.02
C GLY A 206 11.23 16.46 16.01
N PRO A 207 12.58 16.55 16.07
CA PRO A 207 13.38 15.72 16.97
C PRO A 207 13.05 15.94 18.46
N ASP A 208 12.63 17.16 18.81
CA ASP A 208 12.23 17.53 20.17
C ASP A 208 10.78 17.15 20.49
N LEU A 209 9.94 16.94 19.47
CA LEU A 209 8.52 16.64 19.63
C LEU A 209 8.26 15.14 19.74
N ILE A 210 9.17 14.30 19.24
CA ILE A 210 8.97 12.84 19.20
C ILE A 210 8.78 12.19 20.58
N GLU A 211 9.37 12.79 21.61
CA GLU A 211 9.26 12.35 23.01
C GLU A 211 7.81 12.46 23.54
N GLU A 212 7.07 13.49 23.12
CA GLU A 212 5.66 13.67 23.47
C GLU A 212 4.72 13.01 22.44
N PHE A 213 5.10 13.02 21.16
CA PHE A 213 4.32 12.46 20.07
C PHE A 213 4.05 10.96 20.24
N VAL A 214 5.07 10.15 20.50
CA VAL A 214 4.89 8.68 20.52
C VAL A 214 3.94 8.22 21.63
N PRO A 215 4.05 8.69 22.89
CA PRO A 215 3.06 8.41 23.92
C PRO A 215 1.66 8.88 23.53
N ALA A 216 1.52 10.09 22.99
CA ALA A 216 0.23 10.63 22.59
C ALA A 216 -0.42 9.80 21.47
N LEU A 217 0.36 9.34 20.50
CA LEU A 217 -0.10 8.44 19.44
C LEU A 217 -0.55 7.10 20.02
N CYS A 218 0.25 6.49 20.90
CA CYS A 218 -0.12 5.23 21.53
C CYS A 218 -1.45 5.35 22.30
N ASP A 219 -1.64 6.45 23.04
CA ASP A 219 -2.89 6.70 23.77
C ASP A 219 -4.10 6.81 22.83
N GLU A 220 -3.95 7.42 21.65
CA GLU A 220 -5.02 7.51 20.64
C GLU A 220 -5.31 6.15 20.00
N ILE A 221 -4.29 5.33 19.73
CA ILE A 221 -4.47 3.97 19.19
C ILE A 221 -5.16 3.07 20.22
N SER A 222 -4.69 3.03 21.46
CA SER A 222 -5.24 2.15 22.51
C SER A 222 -6.70 2.48 22.86
N ARG A 223 -7.09 3.76 22.78
CA ARG A 223 -8.47 4.19 23.01
C ARG A 223 -9.37 4.04 21.80
N LEU A 224 -8.83 3.72 20.62
CA LEU A 224 -9.58 3.75 19.37
C LEU A 224 -10.80 2.82 19.43
N SER A 225 -10.63 1.58 19.87
CA SER A 225 -11.72 0.57 19.93
C SER A 225 -12.87 0.95 20.88
N SER A 226 -12.61 1.72 21.93
CA SER A 226 -13.59 2.03 23.00
C SER A 226 -14.25 3.40 22.87
N THR A 227 -13.77 4.25 21.96
CA THR A 227 -14.20 5.65 21.86
C THR A 227 -14.85 6.00 20.54
N LEU A 228 -15.12 5.03 19.64
CA LEU A 228 -15.70 5.30 18.33
C LEU A 228 -17.11 5.91 18.44
N GLY A 229 -17.33 7.05 17.79
CA GLY A 229 -18.58 7.78 17.75
C GLY A 229 -19.37 7.55 16.46
N GLY A 230 -20.70 7.52 16.53
CA GLY A 230 -21.55 7.32 15.35
C GLY A 230 -21.35 8.36 14.24
N ASP A 231 -21.15 9.63 14.61
CA ASP A 231 -21.03 10.74 13.65
C ASP A 231 -19.73 10.69 12.85
N GLU A 232 -18.60 10.33 13.47
CA GLU A 232 -17.33 10.17 12.75
C GLU A 232 -17.32 8.91 11.87
N ILE A 233 -17.96 7.82 12.29
CA ILE A 233 -18.14 6.62 11.46
C ILE A 233 -18.99 6.95 10.24
N ALA A 234 -20.10 7.68 10.44
CA ALA A 234 -20.97 8.11 9.35
C ALA A 234 -20.23 9.03 8.36
N ARG A 235 -19.41 9.96 8.88
CA ARG A 235 -18.58 10.85 8.06
C ARG A 235 -17.55 10.07 7.25
N ALA A 236 -16.79 9.16 7.87
CA ALA A 236 -15.77 8.35 7.20
C ALA A 236 -16.37 7.47 6.09
N ARG A 237 -17.49 6.79 6.37
CA ARG A 237 -18.23 6.02 5.34
C ARG A 237 -18.70 6.92 4.20
N THR A 238 -19.22 8.11 4.50
CA THR A 238 -19.67 9.06 3.48
C THR A 238 -18.52 9.52 2.60
N GLN A 239 -17.37 9.84 3.20
CA GLN A 239 -16.18 10.29 2.48
C GLN A 239 -15.63 9.18 1.57
N LEU A 240 -15.54 7.94 2.05
CA LEU A 240 -15.12 6.80 1.22
C LEU A 240 -16.05 6.55 0.04
N LYS A 241 -17.36 6.61 0.25
CA LYS A 241 -18.35 6.47 -0.83
C LYS A 241 -18.24 7.61 -1.84
N ALA A 242 -18.05 8.86 -1.37
CA ALA A 242 -17.86 10.00 -2.25
C ALA A 242 -16.60 9.84 -3.11
N ASN A 243 -15.47 9.46 -2.51
CA ASN A 243 -14.21 9.20 -3.23
C ASN A 243 -14.36 8.08 -4.26
N LEU A 244 -15.06 6.99 -3.89
CA LEU A 244 -15.37 5.89 -4.81
C LEU A 244 -16.18 6.37 -6.02
N LEU A 245 -17.23 7.18 -5.81
CA LEU A 245 -18.09 7.67 -6.88
C LEU A 245 -17.38 8.69 -7.78
N MET A 246 -16.64 9.64 -7.20
CA MET A 246 -15.84 10.61 -7.96
C MET A 246 -14.77 9.91 -8.80
N GLY A 247 -14.14 8.85 -8.28
CA GLY A 247 -13.19 8.04 -9.04
C GLY A 247 -13.80 7.40 -10.30
N MET A 248 -15.11 7.21 -10.37
CA MET A 248 -15.80 6.66 -11.53
C MET A 248 -15.99 7.67 -12.67
N GLU A 249 -15.63 8.94 -12.49
CA GLU A 249 -15.70 9.96 -13.55
C GLU A 249 -14.58 9.78 -14.59
N SER A 250 -13.43 9.23 -14.18
CA SER A 250 -12.30 8.97 -15.06
C SER A 250 -12.42 7.61 -15.76
N THR A 251 -12.39 7.61 -17.11
CA THR A 251 -12.33 6.36 -17.88
C THR A 251 -11.06 5.56 -17.59
N GLY A 252 -9.93 6.25 -17.35
CA GLY A 252 -8.67 5.61 -16.95
C GLY A 252 -8.81 4.86 -15.62
N ALA A 253 -9.33 5.53 -14.60
CA ALA A 253 -9.56 4.92 -13.29
C ALA A 253 -10.55 3.74 -13.35
N ARG A 254 -11.57 3.83 -14.21
CA ARG A 254 -12.51 2.72 -14.46
C ARG A 254 -11.84 1.51 -15.09
N ALA A 255 -10.99 1.71 -16.10
CA ALA A 255 -10.27 0.63 -16.76
C ALA A 255 -9.27 -0.02 -15.80
N GLU A 256 -8.49 0.79 -15.08
CA GLU A 256 -7.53 0.31 -14.08
C GLU A 256 -8.21 -0.53 -12.99
N ARG A 257 -9.31 -0.01 -12.41
CA ARG A 257 -10.11 -0.73 -11.43
C ARG A 257 -10.63 -2.07 -11.98
N ALA A 258 -11.18 -2.08 -13.19
CA ALA A 258 -11.68 -3.31 -13.80
C ALA A 258 -10.56 -4.34 -13.97
N GLY A 259 -9.38 -3.91 -14.45
CA GLY A 259 -8.20 -4.76 -14.56
C GLY A 259 -7.75 -5.33 -13.21
N GLN A 260 -7.57 -4.48 -12.20
CA GLN A 260 -7.20 -4.89 -10.84
C GLN A 260 -8.20 -5.86 -10.23
N GLN A 261 -9.50 -5.60 -10.37
CA GLN A 261 -10.54 -6.47 -9.81
C GLN A 261 -10.64 -7.82 -10.52
N MET A 262 -10.43 -7.86 -11.83
CA MET A 262 -10.31 -9.13 -12.55
C MET A 262 -9.08 -9.92 -12.08
N LEU A 263 -7.93 -9.26 -11.88
CA LEU A 263 -6.73 -9.91 -11.37
C LEU A 263 -6.89 -10.46 -9.94
N LEU A 264 -7.64 -9.76 -9.08
CA LEU A 264 -7.78 -10.12 -7.67
C LEU A 264 -8.98 -11.00 -7.35
N TYR A 265 -10.10 -10.80 -8.05
CA TYR A 265 -11.40 -11.41 -7.72
C TYR A 265 -12.00 -12.23 -8.86
N ASP A 266 -11.35 -12.26 -10.02
CA ASP A 266 -11.87 -12.87 -11.26
C ASP A 266 -13.24 -12.33 -11.67
N ARG A 267 -13.57 -11.11 -11.22
CA ARG A 267 -14.79 -10.38 -11.59
C ARG A 267 -14.66 -8.90 -11.32
N VAL A 268 -15.39 -8.09 -12.08
CA VAL A 268 -15.59 -6.68 -11.75
C VAL A 268 -16.65 -6.54 -10.67
N VAL A 269 -16.28 -5.99 -9.53
CA VAL A 269 -17.17 -5.72 -8.40
C VAL A 269 -17.89 -4.40 -8.66
N SER A 270 -19.22 -4.46 -8.68
CA SER A 270 -20.04 -3.28 -8.97
C SER A 270 -19.84 -2.18 -7.92
N VAL A 271 -20.06 -0.93 -8.33
CA VAL A 271 -20.01 0.20 -7.41
C VAL A 271 -21.06 0.05 -6.31
N GLY A 272 -22.26 -0.43 -6.64
CA GLY A 272 -23.32 -0.68 -5.66
C GLY A 272 -22.91 -1.70 -4.60
N GLU A 273 -22.29 -2.82 -5.01
CA GLU A 273 -21.79 -3.83 -4.06
C GLU A 273 -20.71 -3.25 -3.14
N LEU A 274 -19.76 -2.46 -3.66
CA LEU A 274 -18.76 -1.82 -2.80
C LEU A 274 -19.37 -0.81 -1.83
N VAL A 275 -20.35 -0.03 -2.30
CA VAL A 275 -21.09 0.91 -1.44
C VAL A 275 -21.78 0.16 -0.32
N GLU A 276 -22.46 -0.95 -0.63
CA GLU A 276 -23.12 -1.79 0.38
C GLU A 276 -22.13 -2.36 1.39
N LYS A 277 -20.96 -2.85 0.94
CA LYS A 277 -19.91 -3.33 1.84
C LYS A 277 -19.40 -2.24 2.79
N ILE A 278 -19.27 -1.00 2.32
CA ILE A 278 -18.90 0.15 3.17
C ILE A 278 -20.04 0.50 4.13
N GLU A 279 -21.30 0.45 3.69
CA GLU A 279 -22.47 0.75 4.53
C GLU A 279 -22.70 -0.29 5.62
N ASN A 280 -22.40 -1.55 5.34
CA ASN A 280 -22.52 -2.65 6.30
C ASN A 280 -21.45 -2.61 7.40
N VAL A 281 -20.45 -1.73 7.31
CA VAL A 281 -19.51 -1.49 8.42
C VAL A 281 -20.24 -0.85 9.59
N THR A 282 -20.31 -1.60 10.69
CA THR A 282 -20.97 -1.21 11.95
C THR A 282 -19.95 -0.72 12.98
N PRO A 283 -20.38 0.06 14.00
CA PRO A 283 -19.51 0.43 15.12
C PRO A 283 -18.87 -0.78 15.80
N GLU A 284 -19.61 -1.88 15.95
CA GLU A 284 -19.12 -3.12 16.55
C GLU A 284 -18.00 -3.75 15.71
N THR A 285 -18.18 -3.84 14.39
CA THR A 285 -17.13 -4.36 13.50
C THR A 285 -15.88 -3.49 13.52
N LEU A 286 -16.02 -2.17 13.60
CA LEU A 286 -14.88 -1.25 13.70
C LEU A 286 -14.15 -1.38 15.03
N ALA A 287 -14.88 -1.50 16.14
CA ALA A 287 -14.28 -1.68 17.46
C ALA A 287 -13.49 -2.99 17.53
N ILE A 288 -14.05 -4.08 16.99
CA ILE A 288 -13.36 -5.38 16.88
C ILE A 288 -12.11 -5.26 16.01
N SER A 289 -12.21 -4.65 14.82
CA SER A 289 -11.04 -4.48 13.94
C SER A 289 -9.97 -3.60 14.59
N ALA A 290 -10.34 -2.51 15.27
CA ALA A 290 -9.40 -1.66 16.00
C ALA A 290 -8.71 -2.42 17.14
N GLN A 291 -9.43 -3.29 17.86
CA GLN A 291 -8.84 -4.14 18.89
C GLN A 291 -7.87 -5.16 18.30
N ARG A 292 -8.21 -5.79 17.17
CA ARG A 292 -7.36 -6.78 16.49
C ARG A 292 -6.02 -6.22 16.04
N LEU A 293 -5.95 -4.94 15.67
CA LEU A 293 -4.68 -4.30 15.34
C LEU A 293 -3.66 -4.45 16.49
N LEU A 294 -4.14 -4.29 17.74
CA LEU A 294 -3.32 -4.39 18.96
C LEU A 294 -2.97 -5.84 19.37
N GLU A 295 -3.59 -6.85 18.75
CA GLU A 295 -3.25 -8.26 18.99
C GLU A 295 -1.94 -8.66 18.30
N SER A 296 -1.53 -7.92 17.25
CA SER A 296 -0.29 -8.15 16.52
C SER A 296 0.89 -7.40 17.14
N THR A 297 2.10 -7.94 16.99
CA THR A 297 3.31 -7.19 17.36
C THR A 297 3.46 -6.02 16.38
N PRO A 298 3.54 -4.76 16.82
CA PRO A 298 3.66 -3.64 15.90
C PRO A 298 4.97 -3.73 15.08
N CYS A 299 4.93 -3.15 13.89
CA CYS A 299 6.09 -2.87 13.06
C CYS A 299 6.40 -1.37 13.17
N LEU A 300 7.64 -1.01 13.51
CA LEU A 300 8.08 0.36 13.70
C LEU A 300 9.31 0.66 12.84
N ALA A 301 9.26 1.69 12.02
CA ALA A 301 10.42 2.21 11.31
C ALA A 301 10.58 3.70 11.57
N THR A 302 11.82 4.14 11.81
CA THR A 302 12.14 5.57 11.90
C THR A 302 13.40 5.91 11.13
N ILE A 303 13.42 7.08 10.50
CA ILE A 303 14.64 7.69 9.95
C ILE A 303 14.76 9.14 10.41
N GLY A 304 15.97 9.55 10.80
CA GLY A 304 16.26 10.88 11.33
C GLY A 304 16.75 10.86 12.78
N PRO A 305 16.84 12.04 13.44
CA PRO A 305 17.39 12.17 14.79
C PRO A 305 16.37 11.77 15.89
N ALA A 306 15.96 10.50 15.90
CA ALA A 306 14.94 9.95 16.82
C ALA A 306 15.47 9.56 18.22
N THR A 307 16.52 10.21 18.72
CA THR A 307 17.24 9.78 19.95
C THR A 307 16.41 9.91 21.22
N LYS A 308 15.43 10.82 21.25
CA LYS A 308 14.52 11.03 22.38
C LYS A 308 13.29 10.10 22.36
N MET A 309 13.13 9.29 21.31
CA MET A 309 12.02 8.36 21.20
C MET A 309 12.20 7.20 22.20
N GLU A 310 11.14 6.84 22.91
CA GLU A 310 11.14 5.73 23.85
C GLU A 310 11.50 4.38 23.17
N SER A 311 11.89 3.38 23.98
CA SER A 311 12.26 2.06 23.45
C SER A 311 11.06 1.35 22.85
N PHE A 312 11.30 0.44 21.90
CA PHE A 312 10.23 -0.33 21.29
C PHE A 312 9.44 -1.17 22.30
N ASP A 313 10.11 -1.73 23.32
CA ASP A 313 9.43 -2.45 24.39
C ASP A 313 8.49 -1.55 25.21
N ALA A 314 8.85 -0.26 25.40
CA ALA A 314 7.96 0.70 26.06
C ALA A 314 6.73 1.00 25.21
N ILE A 315 6.92 1.23 23.90
CA ILE A 315 5.82 1.42 22.93
C ILE A 315 4.89 0.21 22.93
N ARG A 316 5.44 -1.01 22.83
CA ARG A 316 4.66 -2.26 22.89
C ARG A 316 3.89 -2.39 24.19
N SER A 317 4.51 -2.04 25.32
CA SER A 317 3.85 -2.10 26.63
C SER A 317 2.68 -1.12 26.73
N ARG A 318 2.77 0.07 26.13
CA ARG A 318 1.67 1.04 26.05
C ARG A 318 0.50 0.54 25.20
N LEU A 319 0.81 -0.08 24.06
CA LEU A 319 -0.19 -0.59 23.14
C LEU A 319 -0.88 -1.88 23.63
N ALA A 320 -0.26 -2.59 24.57
CA ALA A 320 -0.83 -3.79 25.20
C ALA A 320 -1.67 -3.50 26.47
N ALA A 321 -1.64 -2.28 26.98
CA ALA A 321 -2.33 -1.85 28.21
C ALA A 321 -3.74 -1.31 27.91
#